data_AF-A0A7L3NM13-F1
#
_entry.id   AF-A0A7L3NM13-F1
#
_cell.length_a   1.000
_cell.length_b   1.000
_cell.length_c   1.000
_cell.angle_alpha   90.00
_cell.angle_beta   90.00
_cell.angle_gamma   90.00
#
_symmetry.space_group_name_H-M   'P 1'
#
loop_
_entity.id
_entity.type
_entity.pdbx_description
1 polymer ?
#
loop_
_entity_poly.entity_id
_entity_poly.type
_entity_poly.pdbx_seq_one_letter_code
_entity_poly.pdbx_strand_id
1 'polypeptide(L)'
;MGIKGLQGFVARVCPHACRTVDLREMAEKHRMDHPDFPPVIVVDAMSCVRYWYTPESWVCGGQWREYLANLENFIQVFLAAGIQLVFYFDGVVEEKKRDEWIKRRFQNNKEIARIFQFLKTHRKQPGREMFTIPTALPTFTRFALKSLGQKTVCTLQEADFEVAAYGLQHHCIGILGQDSDYLIYNTCPYFSIEKLNLDSLVTVMYSREDLCHVLGLSLTDLPLFACLLGNDVVPESLLEGFWQKCLATSPRRNSSYNRRTNILLAVADYLSKMPCSSTSLKHLEEMLPLGSDKTLLHRGVESYLLPGQHSPWIPPNLRNCQMFSLQQQTALCQDKEIFQVAKEQHIQSENYTIFNILSNGELECSNSLEDDCDTEIPGQALIYRPARQHIYSVLLGPGEGGACPLVKEWFVYFGNTLQQPDLIQPVQPPLPGETPDLKTLWFAKGPDVEKQRYRTFLACFHLQDGMEELQALEAPAAAFCCLLAYLMTQV
;
A
#
# COMPACT_ATOMS: atom_id res chain seq x y z
N MET A 1 -7.62 -3.34 -7.72
CA MET A 1 -7.93 -2.85 -6.36
C MET A 1 -9.06 -1.82 -6.48
N GLY A 2 -9.42 -1.12 -5.41
CA GLY A 2 -10.51 -0.12 -5.42
C GLY A 2 -11.95 -0.66 -5.50
N ILE A 3 -12.86 0.15 -6.04
CA ILE A 3 -14.29 -0.16 -6.19
C ILE A 3 -14.52 -1.49 -6.93
N LYS A 4 -14.98 -2.49 -6.17
CA LYS A 4 -15.16 -3.85 -6.65
C LYS A 4 -16.04 -3.92 -7.91
N GLY A 5 -15.47 -4.43 -8.99
CA GLY A 5 -16.14 -4.66 -10.26
C GLY A 5 -16.23 -3.43 -11.18
N LEU A 6 -15.80 -2.24 -10.75
CA LEU A 6 -15.84 -1.02 -11.57
C LEU A 6 -14.93 -1.13 -12.78
N GLN A 7 -13.66 -1.51 -12.61
CA GLN A 7 -12.74 -1.64 -13.75
C GLN A 7 -13.23 -2.68 -14.78
N GLY A 8 -13.72 -3.83 -14.31
CA GLY A 8 -14.30 -4.85 -15.17
C GLY A 8 -15.62 -4.42 -15.83
N PHE A 9 -16.33 -3.43 -15.27
CA PHE A 9 -17.47 -2.79 -15.91
C PHE A 9 -17.02 -1.84 -17.01
N VAL A 10 -16.05 -0.96 -16.74
CA VAL A 10 -15.50 -0.02 -17.74
C VAL A 10 -14.96 -0.79 -18.94
N ALA A 11 -14.14 -1.81 -18.72
CA ALA A 11 -13.54 -2.60 -19.79
C ALA A 11 -14.53 -3.36 -20.68
N ARG A 12 -15.70 -3.75 -20.14
CA ARG A 12 -16.68 -4.59 -20.88
C ARG A 12 -17.89 -3.82 -21.41
N VAL A 13 -18.36 -2.84 -20.64
CA VAL A 13 -19.63 -2.14 -20.91
C VAL A 13 -19.39 -0.73 -21.46
N CYS A 14 -18.23 -0.13 -21.16
CA CYS A 14 -17.87 1.22 -21.60
C CYS A 14 -16.60 1.19 -22.47
N PRO A 15 -16.57 0.48 -23.62
CA PRO A 15 -15.33 0.35 -24.42
C PRO A 15 -14.77 1.71 -24.87
N HIS A 16 -15.63 2.70 -25.09
CA HIS A 16 -15.21 4.07 -25.42
C HIS A 16 -14.44 4.77 -24.29
N ALA A 17 -14.69 4.40 -23.03
CA ALA A 17 -13.95 4.90 -21.88
C ALA A 17 -12.54 4.28 -21.79
N CYS A 18 -12.23 3.23 -22.55
CA CYS A 18 -10.90 2.64 -22.65
C CYS A 18 -10.20 3.16 -23.90
N ARG A 19 -9.45 4.26 -23.76
CA ARG A 19 -8.75 4.89 -24.90
C ARG A 19 -7.32 4.36 -24.96
N THR A 20 -6.91 3.85 -26.13
CA THR A 20 -5.51 3.49 -26.35
C THR A 20 -4.70 4.77 -26.54
N VAL A 21 -3.61 4.93 -25.78
CA VAL A 21 -2.77 6.12 -25.79
C VAL A 21 -1.30 5.75 -25.94
N ASP A 22 -0.57 6.54 -26.72
CA ASP A 22 0.90 6.51 -26.78
C ASP A 22 1.45 7.51 -25.75
N LEU A 23 2.19 7.01 -24.77
CA LEU A 23 2.72 7.86 -23.70
C LEU A 23 3.83 8.80 -24.20
N ARG A 24 4.51 8.49 -25.31
CA ARG A 24 5.50 9.37 -25.93
C ARG A 24 4.82 10.62 -26.51
N GLU A 25 3.74 10.42 -27.26
CA GLU A 25 2.94 11.52 -27.82
C GLU A 25 2.35 12.39 -26.70
N MET A 26 1.86 11.77 -25.63
CA MET A 26 1.35 12.50 -24.46
C MET A 26 2.44 13.34 -23.79
N ALA A 27 3.65 12.80 -23.64
CA ALA A 27 4.79 13.52 -23.07
C ALA A 27 5.23 14.69 -23.95
N GLU A 28 5.26 14.52 -25.28
CA GLU A 28 5.55 15.60 -26.23
C GLU A 28 4.52 16.72 -26.13
N LYS A 29 3.23 16.37 -26.15
CA LYS A 29 2.15 17.34 -25.99
C LYS A 29 2.23 18.08 -24.67
N HIS A 30 2.52 17.39 -23.57
CA HIS A 30 2.67 18.02 -22.26
C HIS A 30 3.81 19.04 -22.24
N ARG A 31 4.97 18.73 -22.85
CA ARG A 31 6.09 19.68 -22.96
C ARG A 31 5.69 20.95 -23.73
N MET A 32 4.81 20.83 -24.71
CA MET A 32 4.30 21.99 -25.46
C MET A 32 3.30 22.81 -24.64
N ASP A 33 2.36 22.14 -23.98
CA ASP A 33 1.26 22.80 -23.27
C ASP A 33 1.72 23.38 -21.91
N HIS A 34 2.72 22.76 -21.26
CA HIS A 34 3.15 23.03 -19.89
C HIS A 34 4.70 23.07 -19.79
N PRO A 35 5.39 24.05 -20.40
CA PRO A 35 6.85 24.05 -20.52
C PRO A 35 7.60 24.11 -19.18
N ASP A 36 6.95 24.63 -18.14
CA ASP A 36 7.52 24.72 -16.78
C ASP A 36 7.48 23.39 -16.02
N PHE A 37 6.72 22.40 -16.50
CA PHE A 37 6.52 21.11 -15.85
C PHE A 37 7.07 19.97 -16.71
N PRO A 38 8.01 19.16 -16.20
CA PRO A 38 8.47 17.99 -16.92
C PRO A 38 7.35 16.94 -17.00
N PRO A 39 7.28 16.12 -18.07
CA PRO A 39 6.34 15.00 -18.12
C PRO A 39 6.65 13.99 -17.03
N VAL A 40 5.77 13.92 -16.02
CA VAL A 40 5.88 12.99 -14.89
C VAL A 40 4.71 12.02 -14.89
N ILE A 41 4.99 10.74 -14.72
CA ILE A 41 3.99 9.72 -14.37
C ILE A 41 4.19 9.31 -12.92
N VAL A 42 3.12 9.40 -12.14
CA VAL A 42 3.09 8.89 -10.77
C VAL A 42 2.71 7.41 -10.85
N VAL A 43 3.47 6.56 -10.18
CA VAL A 43 3.30 5.11 -10.24
C VAL A 43 2.79 4.64 -8.88
N ASP A 44 1.61 4.05 -8.88
CA ASP A 44 1.15 3.22 -7.76
C ASP A 44 1.94 1.91 -7.79
N ALA A 45 3.03 1.86 -7.04
CA ALA A 45 3.99 0.78 -7.14
C ALA A 45 3.38 -0.54 -6.66
N MET A 46 2.59 -0.51 -5.59
CA MET A 46 1.94 -1.72 -5.04
C MET A 46 1.00 -2.37 -6.05
N SER A 47 0.31 -1.57 -6.87
CA SER A 47 -0.50 -2.10 -7.97
C SER A 47 0.32 -2.65 -9.14
N CYS A 48 1.57 -2.21 -9.30
CA CYS A 48 2.45 -2.56 -10.42
C CYS A 48 3.40 -3.73 -10.13
N VAL A 49 3.75 -4.00 -8.86
CA VAL A 49 4.78 -5.00 -8.46
C VAL A 49 4.56 -6.36 -9.14
N ARG A 50 3.30 -6.81 -9.25
CA ARG A 50 2.95 -8.09 -9.89
C ARG A 50 3.36 -8.15 -11.35
N TYR A 51 3.28 -7.05 -12.08
CA TYR A 51 3.52 -6.97 -13.52
C TYR A 51 5.03 -6.88 -13.83
N TRP A 52 5.80 -6.28 -12.93
CA TRP A 52 7.27 -6.25 -13.04
C TRP A 52 7.90 -7.62 -12.74
N TYR A 53 7.22 -8.46 -11.97
CA TYR A 53 7.72 -9.79 -11.60
C TYR A 53 7.38 -10.86 -12.66
N THR A 54 8.16 -10.85 -13.73
CA THR A 54 8.11 -11.81 -14.85
C THR A 54 8.92 -13.10 -14.69
N PRO A 55 9.83 -13.31 -13.68
CA PRO A 55 10.57 -14.57 -13.56
C PRO A 55 9.70 -15.83 -13.51
N GLU A 56 10.01 -16.83 -14.34
CA GLU A 56 9.23 -18.07 -14.43
C GLU A 56 9.41 -18.96 -13.20
N SER A 57 10.62 -19.03 -12.65
CA SER A 57 10.88 -19.69 -11.37
C SER A 57 10.57 -18.71 -10.26
N TRP A 58 9.55 -18.97 -9.45
CA TRP A 58 9.06 -18.01 -8.45
C TRP A 58 8.78 -18.63 -7.08
N VAL A 59 8.53 -19.94 -6.99
CA VAL A 59 8.19 -20.60 -5.72
C VAL A 59 9.33 -20.55 -4.72
N CYS A 60 10.58 -20.69 -5.17
CA CYS A 60 11.73 -20.57 -4.27
C CYS A 60 12.04 -19.12 -3.87
N GLY A 61 11.30 -18.14 -4.42
CA GLY A 61 11.66 -16.73 -4.37
C GLY A 61 13.05 -16.46 -4.96
N GLY A 62 13.55 -15.24 -4.79
CA GLY A 62 14.99 -15.00 -4.94
C GLY A 62 15.50 -14.58 -6.32
N GLN A 63 14.64 -14.42 -7.34
CA GLN A 63 15.03 -13.96 -8.69
C GLN A 63 15.28 -12.44 -8.71
N TRP A 64 15.96 -11.92 -7.68
CA TRP A 64 16.20 -10.51 -7.44
C TRP A 64 17.00 -9.85 -8.57
N ARG A 65 17.97 -10.57 -9.15
CA ARG A 65 18.79 -10.08 -10.26
C ARG A 65 17.97 -9.88 -11.55
N GLU A 66 17.16 -10.88 -11.90
CA GLU A 66 16.27 -10.80 -13.06
C GLU A 66 15.20 -9.72 -12.86
N TYR A 67 14.62 -9.66 -11.66
CA TYR A 67 13.67 -8.62 -11.30
C TYR A 67 14.27 -7.21 -11.37
N LEU A 68 15.51 -7.02 -10.88
CA LEU A 68 16.21 -5.75 -10.98
C LEU A 68 16.45 -5.35 -12.44
N ALA A 69 16.85 -6.28 -13.30
CA ALA A 69 17.03 -6.02 -14.72
C ALA A 69 15.71 -5.62 -15.42
N ASN A 70 14.59 -6.23 -15.02
CA ASN A 70 13.27 -5.85 -15.53
C ASN A 70 12.88 -4.42 -15.10
N LEU A 71 13.14 -4.06 -13.84
CA LEU A 71 12.89 -2.70 -13.35
C LEU A 71 13.77 -1.68 -14.07
N GLU A 72 15.06 -1.98 -14.26
CA GLU A 72 15.98 -1.13 -15.00
C GLU A 72 15.50 -0.91 -16.45
N ASN A 73 15.15 -1.98 -17.16
CA ASN A 73 14.61 -1.88 -18.52
C ASN A 73 13.31 -1.04 -18.54
N PHE A 74 12.40 -1.30 -17.61
CA PHE A 74 11.16 -0.53 -17.46
C PHE A 74 11.45 0.96 -17.32
N ILE A 75 12.30 1.35 -16.38
CA ILE A 75 12.68 2.76 -16.15
C ILE A 75 13.32 3.37 -17.40
N GLN A 76 14.29 2.69 -18.00
CA GLN A 76 15.04 3.23 -19.15
C GLN A 76 14.14 3.54 -20.34
N VAL A 77 13.13 2.73 -20.58
CA VAL A 77 12.17 2.97 -21.68
C VAL A 77 11.37 4.26 -21.46
N PHE A 78 10.89 4.53 -20.24
CA PHE A 78 10.20 5.79 -19.92
C PHE A 78 11.14 7.00 -19.96
N LEU A 79 12.35 6.87 -19.40
CA LEU A 79 13.34 7.95 -19.43
C LEU A 79 13.77 8.31 -20.86
N ALA A 80 13.91 7.31 -21.74
CA ALA A 80 14.21 7.53 -23.16
C ALA A 80 13.08 8.27 -23.90
N ALA A 81 11.84 8.19 -23.42
CA ALA A 81 10.71 9.00 -23.91
C ALA A 81 10.63 10.40 -23.26
N GLY A 82 11.58 10.72 -22.37
CA GLY A 82 11.57 11.97 -21.60
C GLY A 82 10.46 12.01 -20.55
N ILE A 83 10.06 10.86 -20.01
CA ILE A 83 9.04 10.73 -18.97
C ILE A 83 9.74 10.36 -17.66
N GLN A 84 9.56 11.18 -16.63
CA GLN A 84 10.02 10.90 -15.28
C GLN A 84 9.01 10.03 -14.53
N LEU A 85 9.50 9.13 -13.68
CA LEU A 85 8.67 8.25 -12.86
C LEU A 85 8.85 8.60 -11.38
N VAL A 86 7.74 8.68 -10.65
CA VAL A 86 7.73 8.83 -9.19
C VAL A 86 6.91 7.70 -8.60
N PHE A 87 7.54 6.86 -7.78
CA PHE A 87 6.93 5.63 -7.28
C PHE A 87 6.41 5.79 -5.86
N TYR A 88 5.15 5.46 -5.64
CA TYR A 88 4.49 5.50 -4.34
C TYR A 88 4.23 4.09 -3.82
N PHE A 89 4.53 3.87 -2.54
CA PHE A 89 4.34 2.61 -1.83
C PHE A 89 3.49 2.83 -0.58
N ASP A 90 2.66 1.85 -0.27
CA ASP A 90 1.92 1.79 1.00
C ASP A 90 2.91 1.89 2.17
N GLY A 91 2.78 2.95 2.99
CA GLY A 91 3.63 3.15 4.16
C GLY A 91 2.94 2.88 5.50
N VAL A 92 1.62 2.98 5.57
CA VAL A 92 0.82 2.77 6.79
C VAL A 92 -0.41 1.93 6.48
N VAL A 93 -0.88 1.15 7.44
CA VAL A 93 -2.22 0.55 7.38
C VAL A 93 -3.14 1.29 8.34
N GLU A 94 -4.16 1.95 7.80
CA GLU A 94 -5.16 2.61 8.64
C GLU A 94 -5.98 1.60 9.43
N GLU A 95 -6.26 1.92 10.71
CA GLU A 95 -7.05 1.08 11.63
C GLU A 95 -8.40 0.66 11.01
N LYS A 96 -9.04 1.56 10.25
CA LYS A 96 -10.33 1.32 9.58
C LYS A 96 -10.25 0.22 8.50
N LYS A 97 -9.07 0.02 7.89
CA LYS A 97 -8.85 -1.01 6.86
C LYS A 97 -8.30 -2.32 7.43
N ARG A 98 -8.07 -2.41 8.75
CA ARG A 98 -7.47 -3.59 9.38
C ARG A 98 -8.26 -4.86 9.11
N ASP A 99 -9.59 -4.83 9.22
CA ASP A 99 -10.44 -6.01 8.98
C ASP A 99 -10.34 -6.54 7.55
N GLU A 100 -10.35 -5.65 6.56
CA GLU A 100 -10.19 -6.04 5.15
C GLU A 100 -8.75 -6.50 4.88
N TRP A 101 -7.76 -5.89 5.51
CA TRP A 101 -6.38 -6.37 5.47
C TRP A 101 -6.28 -7.80 6.00
N ILE A 102 -6.84 -8.10 7.18
CA ILE A 102 -6.86 -9.43 7.82
C ILE A 102 -7.53 -10.45 6.90
N LYS A 103 -8.70 -10.12 6.37
CA LYS A 103 -9.46 -10.98 5.43
C LYS A 103 -8.64 -11.33 4.19
N ARG A 104 -7.90 -10.38 3.62
CA ARG A 104 -6.97 -10.63 2.50
C ARG A 104 -5.86 -11.59 2.90
N ARG A 105 -5.29 -11.47 4.11
CA ARG A 105 -4.26 -12.41 4.60
C ARG A 105 -4.78 -13.82 4.77
N PHE A 106 -6.01 -14.00 5.26
CA PHE A 106 -6.61 -15.34 5.32
C PHE A 106 -6.86 -15.94 3.94
N GLN A 107 -7.25 -15.12 2.96
CA GLN A 107 -7.40 -15.59 1.58
C GLN A 107 -6.04 -16.01 0.98
N ASN A 108 -4.98 -15.24 1.23
CA ASN A 108 -3.62 -15.59 0.81
C ASN A 108 -3.14 -16.91 1.44
N ASN A 109 -3.41 -17.16 2.73
CA ASN A 109 -3.06 -18.44 3.38
C ASN A 109 -3.72 -19.63 2.65
N LYS A 110 -4.98 -19.50 2.22
CA LYS A 110 -5.65 -20.53 1.41
C LYS A 110 -5.01 -20.73 0.03
N GLU A 111 -4.42 -19.70 -0.54
CA GLU A 111 -3.67 -19.78 -1.81
C GLU A 111 -2.32 -20.47 -1.61
N ILE A 112 -1.58 -20.06 -0.57
CA ILE A 112 -0.31 -20.65 -0.17
C ILE A 112 -0.46 -22.14 0.16
N ALA A 113 -1.46 -22.52 0.95
CA ALA A 113 -1.74 -23.93 1.26
C ALA A 113 -2.01 -24.77 -0.01
N ARG A 114 -2.71 -24.19 -1.00
CA ARG A 114 -2.93 -24.84 -2.30
C ARG A 114 -1.62 -25.02 -3.09
N ILE A 115 -0.71 -24.05 -3.03
CA ILE A 115 0.61 -24.15 -3.65
C ILE A 115 1.40 -25.30 -3.03
N PHE A 116 1.50 -25.36 -1.70
CA PHE A 116 2.22 -26.45 -1.02
C PHE A 116 1.61 -27.82 -1.29
N GLN A 117 0.27 -27.93 -1.31
CA GLN A 117 -0.40 -29.17 -1.70
C GLN A 117 -0.03 -29.60 -3.13
N PHE A 118 0.01 -28.66 -4.08
CA PHE A 118 0.41 -28.93 -5.45
C PHE A 118 1.88 -29.38 -5.53
N LEU A 119 2.78 -28.69 -4.84
CA LEU A 119 4.21 -29.02 -4.78
C LEU A 119 4.44 -30.43 -4.23
N LYS A 120 3.79 -30.80 -3.13
CA LYS A 120 3.87 -32.13 -2.51
C LYS A 120 3.34 -33.23 -3.44
N THR A 121 2.23 -32.95 -4.13
CA THR A 121 1.54 -33.92 -5.00
C THR A 121 2.29 -34.15 -6.32
N HIS A 122 2.71 -33.07 -6.97
CA HIS A 122 3.23 -33.11 -8.33
C HIS A 122 4.75 -32.97 -8.44
N ARG A 123 5.45 -32.62 -7.35
CA ARG A 123 6.90 -32.44 -7.29
C ARG A 123 7.45 -31.49 -8.36
N LYS A 124 6.66 -30.48 -8.72
CA LYS A 124 7.01 -29.44 -9.70
C LYS A 124 6.34 -28.13 -9.31
N GLN A 125 6.91 -27.01 -9.76
CA GLN A 125 6.32 -25.68 -9.57
C GLN A 125 4.94 -25.56 -10.25
N PRO A 126 3.94 -24.94 -9.62
CA PRO A 126 2.70 -24.59 -10.29
C PRO A 126 2.89 -23.46 -11.33
N GLY A 127 1.91 -23.31 -12.22
CA GLY A 127 1.91 -22.26 -13.23
C GLY A 127 1.51 -20.88 -12.67
N ARG A 128 1.40 -19.90 -13.56
CA ARG A 128 1.08 -18.50 -13.20
C ARG A 128 -0.34 -18.33 -12.65
N GLU A 129 -1.24 -19.27 -12.90
CA GLU A 129 -2.60 -19.30 -12.35
C GLU A 129 -2.64 -19.46 -10.83
N MET A 130 -1.58 -20.01 -10.22
CA MET A 130 -1.42 -20.13 -8.77
C MET A 130 -0.33 -19.19 -8.23
N PHE A 131 0.08 -18.18 -8.99
CA PHE A 131 1.16 -17.28 -8.60
C PHE A 131 0.79 -16.39 -7.41
N THR A 132 1.68 -16.35 -6.42
CA THR A 132 1.66 -15.41 -5.30
C THR A 132 2.89 -14.51 -5.35
N ILE A 133 2.71 -13.23 -5.06
CA ILE A 133 3.81 -12.26 -4.99
C ILE A 133 4.75 -12.62 -3.83
N PRO A 134 6.07 -12.74 -4.05
CA PRO A 134 7.01 -12.95 -2.95
C PRO A 134 6.92 -11.82 -1.91
N THR A 135 6.85 -12.17 -0.63
CA THR A 135 6.54 -11.24 0.47
C THR A 135 7.51 -10.09 0.60
N ALA A 136 8.80 -10.35 0.39
CA ALA A 136 9.84 -9.34 0.45
C ALA A 136 9.92 -8.48 -0.83
N LEU A 137 9.15 -8.80 -1.88
CA LEU A 137 9.26 -8.13 -3.17
C LEU A 137 8.94 -6.63 -3.09
N PRO A 138 7.86 -6.15 -2.44
CA PRO A 138 7.63 -4.71 -2.30
C PRO A 138 8.78 -3.98 -1.58
N THR A 139 9.34 -4.59 -0.54
CA THR A 139 10.50 -4.05 0.18
C THR A 139 11.74 -3.99 -0.71
N PHE A 140 12.05 -5.07 -1.42
CA PHE A 140 13.14 -5.11 -2.39
C PHE A 140 12.96 -4.07 -3.49
N THR A 141 11.74 -3.93 -4.03
CA THR A 141 11.40 -3.00 -5.11
C THR A 141 11.74 -1.57 -4.71
N ARG A 142 11.41 -1.15 -3.48
CA ARG A 142 11.75 0.19 -2.97
C ARG A 142 13.26 0.46 -3.05
N PHE A 143 14.08 -0.45 -2.50
CA PHE A 143 15.53 -0.28 -2.51
C PHE A 143 16.13 -0.39 -3.92
N ALA A 144 15.60 -1.28 -4.76
CA ALA A 144 16.01 -1.42 -6.15
C ALA A 144 15.74 -0.15 -6.97
N LEU A 145 14.56 0.45 -6.82
CA LEU A 145 14.24 1.71 -7.50
C LEU A 145 15.15 2.85 -7.02
N LYS A 146 15.44 2.94 -5.71
CA LYS A 146 16.40 3.92 -5.18
C LYS A 146 17.81 3.71 -5.73
N SER A 147 18.29 2.46 -5.82
CA SER A 147 19.62 2.18 -6.38
C SER A 147 19.69 2.49 -7.88
N LEU A 148 18.57 2.44 -8.59
CA LEU A 148 18.40 2.89 -9.97
C LEU A 148 18.12 4.41 -10.10
N GLY A 149 18.31 5.18 -9.02
CA GLY A 149 18.19 6.63 -9.00
C GLY A 149 16.76 7.17 -9.11
N GLN A 150 15.74 6.33 -8.90
CA GLN A 150 14.34 6.74 -8.96
C GLN A 150 13.85 7.32 -7.64
N LYS A 151 12.92 8.28 -7.74
CA LYS A 151 12.23 8.82 -6.57
C LYS A 151 11.17 7.82 -6.09
N THR A 152 11.33 7.35 -4.87
CA THR A 152 10.36 6.50 -4.15
C THR A 152 9.78 7.26 -2.96
N VAL A 153 8.49 7.08 -2.73
CA VAL A 153 7.76 7.67 -1.61
C VAL A 153 7.03 6.57 -0.84
N CYS A 154 7.20 6.49 0.49
CA CYS A 154 6.27 5.72 1.32
C CYS A 154 5.22 6.67 1.90
N THR A 155 3.96 6.28 1.81
CA THR A 155 2.84 7.12 2.20
C THR A 155 2.67 7.22 3.72
N LEU A 156 2.08 8.32 4.16
CA LEU A 156 1.68 8.58 5.55
C LEU A 156 0.18 8.36 5.77
N GLN A 157 -0.58 8.23 4.69
CA GLN A 157 -1.98 7.85 4.65
C GLN A 157 -2.20 6.89 3.48
N GLU A 158 -3.46 6.67 3.08
CA GLU A 158 -3.79 5.84 1.93
C GLU A 158 -3.03 6.22 0.65
N ALA A 159 -2.43 5.20 0.02
CA ALA A 159 -1.50 5.42 -1.08
C ALA A 159 -2.19 5.93 -2.35
N ASP A 160 -3.39 5.43 -2.65
CA ASP A 160 -4.21 5.91 -3.76
C ASP A 160 -4.54 7.41 -3.64
N PHE A 161 -4.86 7.88 -2.44
CA PHE A 161 -5.07 9.30 -2.16
C PHE A 161 -3.80 10.11 -2.42
N GLU A 162 -2.64 9.71 -1.88
CA GLU A 162 -1.40 10.46 -2.07
C GLU A 162 -0.91 10.46 -3.52
N VAL A 163 -1.06 9.33 -4.22
CA VAL A 163 -0.78 9.22 -5.66
C VAL A 163 -1.67 10.18 -6.46
N ALA A 164 -2.98 10.17 -6.18
CA ALA A 164 -3.93 11.05 -6.84
C ALA A 164 -3.67 12.53 -6.52
N ALA A 165 -3.32 12.85 -5.27
CA ALA A 165 -3.00 14.21 -4.83
C ALA A 165 -1.70 14.71 -5.50
N TYR A 166 -0.66 13.89 -5.55
CA TYR A 166 0.60 14.22 -6.21
C TYR A 166 0.39 14.47 -7.71
N GLY A 167 -0.37 13.58 -8.37
CA GLY A 167 -0.70 13.71 -9.79
C GLY A 167 -1.37 15.06 -10.12
N LEU A 168 -2.29 15.50 -9.26
CA LEU A 168 -2.97 16.79 -9.40
C LEU A 168 -2.05 17.98 -9.11
N GLN A 169 -1.32 17.97 -7.99
CA GLN A 169 -0.52 19.11 -7.52
C GLN A 169 0.72 19.37 -8.39
N HIS A 170 1.27 18.33 -9.00
CA HIS A 170 2.48 18.42 -9.82
C HIS A 170 2.20 18.42 -11.33
N HIS A 171 0.94 18.57 -11.75
CA HIS A 171 0.54 18.57 -13.17
C HIS A 171 1.07 17.34 -13.93
N CYS A 172 1.03 16.16 -13.30
CA CYS A 172 1.53 14.93 -13.92
C CYS A 172 0.74 14.58 -15.18
N ILE A 173 1.40 13.93 -16.16
CA ILE A 173 0.73 13.48 -17.39
C ILE A 173 -0.19 12.29 -17.14
N GLY A 174 -0.02 11.60 -16.02
CA GLY A 174 -0.99 10.64 -15.50
C GLY A 174 -0.47 9.78 -14.34
N ILE A 175 -1.32 8.88 -13.90
CA ILE A 175 -1.08 7.86 -12.89
C ILE A 175 -1.03 6.50 -13.58
N LEU A 176 0.02 5.73 -13.33
CA LEU A 176 0.14 4.35 -13.79
C LEU A 176 -0.18 3.39 -12.64
N GLY A 177 -1.18 2.54 -12.83
CA GLY A 177 -1.57 1.56 -11.82
C GLY A 177 -2.65 0.58 -12.29
N GLN A 178 -3.22 -0.15 -11.35
CA GLN A 178 -4.35 -1.07 -11.58
C GLN A 178 -5.39 -1.00 -10.45
N ASP A 179 -5.77 0.22 -10.10
CA ASP A 179 -6.78 0.56 -9.11
C ASP A 179 -7.92 1.39 -9.73
N SER A 180 -9.18 0.96 -9.55
CA SER A 180 -10.33 1.69 -10.07
C SER A 180 -10.66 2.96 -9.29
N ASP A 181 -10.06 3.20 -8.13
CA ASP A 181 -10.31 4.41 -7.34
C ASP A 181 -9.78 5.66 -8.06
N TYR A 182 -8.76 5.52 -8.92
CA TYR A 182 -8.29 6.59 -9.80
C TYR A 182 -9.33 7.05 -10.84
N LEU A 183 -10.36 6.26 -11.14
CA LEU A 183 -11.52 6.73 -11.92
C LEU A 183 -12.44 7.65 -11.11
N ILE A 184 -12.40 7.57 -9.79
CA ILE A 184 -13.26 8.34 -8.90
C ILE A 184 -12.59 9.68 -8.58
N TYR A 185 -11.30 9.65 -8.20
CA TYR A 185 -10.51 10.84 -7.91
C TYR A 185 -10.53 11.85 -9.05
N ASN A 186 -10.70 13.12 -8.71
CA ASN A 186 -10.58 14.21 -9.68
C ASN A 186 -9.12 14.61 -9.89
N THR A 187 -8.35 13.75 -10.56
CA THR A 187 -6.89 13.93 -10.74
C THR A 187 -6.51 13.87 -12.23
N CYS A 188 -5.21 13.81 -12.50
CA CYS A 188 -4.63 13.57 -13.81
C CYS A 188 -5.07 12.22 -14.43
N PRO A 189 -4.82 11.99 -15.73
CA PRO A 189 -5.25 10.77 -16.42
C PRO A 189 -4.80 9.47 -15.75
N TYR A 190 -5.63 8.41 -15.81
CA TYR A 190 -5.32 7.09 -15.24
C TYR A 190 -4.99 6.07 -16.34
N PHE A 191 -3.81 5.44 -16.25
CA PHE A 191 -3.26 4.46 -17.17
C PHE A 191 -3.17 3.06 -16.55
N SER A 192 -3.46 2.04 -17.37
CA SER A 192 -3.35 0.64 -16.96
C SER A 192 -1.91 0.12 -17.05
N ILE A 193 -1.37 -0.40 -15.95
CA ILE A 193 -0.12 -1.19 -16.03
C ILE A 193 -0.36 -2.56 -16.68
N GLU A 194 -1.55 -3.16 -16.50
CA GLU A 194 -1.89 -4.47 -17.08
C GLU A 194 -1.89 -4.45 -18.62
N LYS A 195 -2.29 -3.32 -19.22
CA LYS A 195 -2.38 -3.17 -20.68
C LYS A 195 -1.17 -2.43 -21.29
N LEU A 196 -0.16 -2.11 -20.49
CA LEU A 196 1.04 -1.43 -20.97
C LEU A 196 1.87 -2.38 -21.84
N ASN A 197 2.05 -2.00 -23.11
CA ASN A 197 3.11 -2.54 -23.94
C ASN A 197 4.34 -1.64 -23.75
N LEU A 198 5.39 -2.20 -23.15
CA LEU A 198 6.60 -1.45 -22.83
C LEU A 198 7.36 -1.03 -24.10
N ASP A 199 7.47 -1.91 -25.10
CA ASP A 199 8.25 -1.65 -26.33
C ASP A 199 7.69 -0.44 -27.10
N SER A 200 6.37 -0.38 -27.25
CA SER A 200 5.71 0.73 -27.92
C SER A 200 5.38 1.90 -27.00
N LEU A 201 5.48 1.74 -25.67
CA LEU A 201 4.95 2.68 -24.66
C LEU A 201 3.48 3.04 -24.86
N VAL A 202 2.69 2.06 -25.31
CA VAL A 202 1.24 2.21 -25.52
C VAL A 202 0.50 1.53 -24.39
N THR A 203 -0.53 2.18 -23.86
CA THR A 203 -1.40 1.61 -22.83
C THR A 203 -2.86 2.06 -23.00
N VAL A 204 -3.73 1.57 -22.12
CA VAL A 204 -5.11 2.01 -22.00
C VAL A 204 -5.21 3.11 -20.94
N MET A 205 -5.72 4.26 -21.35
CA MET A 205 -6.19 5.33 -20.48
C MET A 205 -7.69 5.15 -20.22
N TYR A 206 -8.10 5.23 -18.96
CA TYR A 206 -9.51 5.16 -18.59
C TYR A 206 -10.12 6.55 -18.43
N SER A 207 -11.10 6.90 -19.27
CA SER A 207 -11.80 8.20 -19.23
C SER A 207 -12.95 8.19 -18.23
N ARG A 208 -12.90 9.17 -17.32
CA ARG A 208 -13.93 9.42 -16.31
C ARG A 208 -15.15 10.08 -16.94
N GLU A 209 -14.94 10.91 -17.96
CA GLU A 209 -15.97 11.61 -18.72
C GLU A 209 -16.84 10.62 -19.50
N ASP A 210 -16.20 9.70 -20.22
CA ASP A 210 -16.92 8.66 -20.97
C ASP A 210 -17.65 7.70 -20.02
N LEU A 211 -17.06 7.38 -18.86
CA LEU A 211 -17.72 6.62 -17.81
C LEU A 211 -18.99 7.33 -17.32
N CYS A 212 -18.88 8.62 -16.97
CA CYS A 212 -20.01 9.45 -16.57
C CYS A 212 -21.09 9.54 -17.64
N HIS A 213 -20.71 9.70 -18.90
CA HIS A 213 -21.64 9.74 -20.03
C HIS A 213 -22.45 8.44 -20.14
N VAL A 214 -21.81 7.28 -20.02
CA VAL A 214 -22.51 5.98 -20.06
C VAL A 214 -23.41 5.78 -18.84
N LEU A 215 -22.95 6.22 -17.66
CA LEU A 215 -23.70 6.10 -16.41
C LEU A 215 -24.83 7.14 -16.29
N GLY A 216 -24.83 8.21 -17.09
CA GLY A 216 -25.77 9.32 -16.97
C GLY A 216 -25.52 10.16 -15.71
N LEU A 217 -24.27 10.29 -15.28
CA LEU A 217 -23.84 10.98 -14.07
C LEU A 217 -22.95 12.19 -14.39
N SER A 218 -22.87 13.15 -13.48
CA SER A 218 -21.81 14.17 -13.49
C SER A 218 -20.52 13.64 -12.88
N LEU A 219 -19.37 14.21 -13.24
CA LEU A 219 -18.08 13.93 -12.58
C LEU A 219 -18.14 14.18 -11.07
N THR A 220 -18.95 15.15 -10.64
CA THR A 220 -19.15 15.48 -9.21
C THR A 220 -19.89 14.40 -8.44
N ASP A 221 -20.55 13.47 -9.13
CA ASP A 221 -21.33 12.40 -8.51
C ASP A 221 -20.48 11.14 -8.28
N LEU A 222 -19.31 11.02 -8.93
CA LEU A 222 -18.46 9.85 -8.86
C LEU A 222 -18.05 9.48 -7.42
N PRO A 223 -17.65 10.42 -6.54
CA PRO A 223 -17.35 10.09 -5.14
C PRO A 223 -18.54 9.46 -4.39
N LEU A 224 -19.74 10.01 -4.55
CA LEU A 224 -20.94 9.45 -3.92
C LEU A 224 -21.34 8.12 -4.56
N PHE A 225 -21.20 8.00 -5.87
CA PHE A 225 -21.40 6.75 -6.59
C PHE A 225 -20.49 5.64 -6.06
N ALA A 226 -19.19 5.92 -5.87
CA ALA A 226 -18.24 5.00 -5.27
C ALA A 226 -18.68 4.54 -3.86
N CYS A 227 -19.12 5.47 -3.01
CA CYS A 227 -19.65 5.17 -1.68
C CYS A 227 -20.86 4.23 -1.73
N LEU A 228 -21.82 4.47 -2.64
CA LEU A 228 -23.03 3.67 -2.77
C LEU A 228 -22.81 2.30 -3.42
N LEU A 229 -21.63 2.04 -3.99
CA LEU A 229 -21.21 0.72 -4.48
C LEU A 229 -20.42 -0.07 -3.44
N GLY A 230 -20.06 0.58 -2.34
CA GLY A 230 -19.14 0.08 -1.35
C GLY A 230 -17.71 0.43 -1.72
N ASN A 231 -17.05 1.14 -0.81
CA ASN A 231 -15.63 1.50 -0.86
C ASN A 231 -14.98 1.18 0.49
N ASP A 232 -13.75 1.62 0.71
CA ASP A 232 -13.03 1.32 1.95
C ASP A 232 -13.59 2.02 3.20
N VAL A 233 -14.46 3.02 3.02
CA VAL A 233 -15.14 3.71 4.13
C VAL A 233 -16.55 3.16 4.36
N VAL A 234 -17.29 2.87 3.30
CA VAL A 234 -18.68 2.42 3.32
C VAL A 234 -18.74 0.94 2.93
N PRO A 235 -18.97 0.02 3.88
CA PRO A 235 -18.89 -1.42 3.60
C PRO A 235 -20.09 -1.92 2.78
N GLU A 236 -19.81 -2.90 1.89
CA GLU A 236 -20.82 -3.55 1.02
C GLU A 236 -22.02 -4.13 1.79
N SER A 237 -21.78 -4.63 3.01
CA SER A 237 -22.81 -5.27 3.84
C SER A 237 -23.96 -4.32 4.22
N LEU A 238 -23.70 -3.03 4.35
CA LEU A 238 -24.72 -2.03 4.66
C LEU A 238 -25.56 -1.63 3.45
N LEU A 239 -25.07 -1.90 2.24
CA LEU A 239 -25.65 -1.44 0.99
C LEU A 239 -26.50 -2.51 0.29
N GLU A 240 -26.51 -3.76 0.77
CA GLU A 240 -27.18 -4.85 0.08
C GLU A 240 -28.69 -4.65 -0.05
N GLY A 241 -29.35 -4.15 1.00
CA GLY A 241 -30.77 -3.78 0.93
C GLY A 241 -31.06 -2.62 -0.02
N PHE A 242 -30.16 -1.64 -0.08
CA PHE A 242 -30.24 -0.52 -1.01
C PHE A 242 -30.06 -0.97 -2.47
N TRP A 243 -29.11 -1.86 -2.75
CA TRP A 243 -28.92 -2.42 -4.09
C TRP A 243 -30.12 -3.23 -4.55
N GLN A 244 -30.76 -3.99 -3.67
CA GLN A 244 -32.00 -4.71 -4.00
C GLN A 244 -33.12 -3.74 -4.40
N LYS A 245 -33.29 -2.64 -3.64
CA LYS A 245 -34.26 -1.59 -3.96
C LYS A 245 -33.97 -0.95 -5.32
N CYS A 246 -32.72 -0.59 -5.61
CA CYS A 246 -32.33 -0.01 -6.89
C CYS A 246 -32.55 -0.98 -8.06
N LEU A 247 -32.21 -2.26 -7.89
CA LEU A 247 -32.42 -3.29 -8.91
C LEU A 247 -33.91 -3.54 -9.20
N ALA A 248 -34.78 -3.37 -8.21
CA ALA A 248 -36.22 -3.53 -8.37
C ALA A 248 -36.88 -2.36 -9.13
N THR A 249 -36.33 -1.15 -9.00
CA THR A 249 -36.85 0.07 -9.65
C THR A 249 -36.18 0.39 -10.97
N SER A 250 -35.04 -0.23 -11.28
CA SER A 250 -34.26 0.07 -12.48
C SER A 250 -34.89 -0.52 -13.75
N PRO A 251 -35.10 0.29 -14.82
CA PRO A 251 -35.63 -0.19 -16.09
C PRO A 251 -34.61 -0.96 -16.94
N ARG A 252 -33.32 -0.96 -16.57
CA ARG A 252 -32.18 -1.41 -17.40
C ARG A 252 -31.57 -2.75 -16.95
N ARG A 253 -32.36 -3.69 -16.43
CA ARG A 253 -31.82 -5.00 -16.06
C ARG A 253 -31.51 -5.84 -17.31
N ASN A 254 -30.24 -5.93 -17.66
CA ASN A 254 -29.79 -6.75 -18.78
C ASN A 254 -29.36 -8.14 -18.27
N SER A 255 -30.06 -9.18 -18.69
CA SER A 255 -29.78 -10.57 -18.30
C SER A 255 -28.42 -11.09 -18.77
N SER A 256 -27.83 -10.46 -19.79
CA SER A 256 -26.47 -10.80 -20.27
C SER A 256 -25.35 -10.31 -19.34
N TYR A 257 -25.65 -9.35 -18.46
CA TYR A 257 -24.68 -8.79 -17.53
C TYR A 257 -24.69 -9.50 -16.18
N ASN A 258 -23.51 -9.61 -15.56
CA ASN A 258 -23.41 -10.17 -14.22
C ASN A 258 -24.13 -9.27 -13.18
N ARG A 259 -24.41 -9.83 -11.99
CA ARG A 259 -25.11 -9.13 -10.90
C ARG A 259 -24.46 -7.78 -10.58
N ARG A 260 -23.12 -7.73 -10.50
CA ARG A 260 -22.39 -6.51 -10.10
C ARG A 260 -22.52 -5.38 -11.14
N THR A 261 -22.48 -5.71 -12.42
CA THR A 261 -22.70 -4.75 -13.52
C THR A 261 -24.11 -4.17 -13.47
N ASN A 262 -25.12 -5.00 -13.20
CA ASN A 262 -26.49 -4.53 -13.03
C ASN A 262 -26.64 -3.62 -11.79
N ILE A 263 -25.92 -3.92 -10.69
CA ILE A 263 -25.88 -3.04 -9.51
C ILE A 263 -25.29 -1.68 -9.88
N LEU A 264 -24.15 -1.64 -10.57
CA LEU A 264 -23.50 -0.40 -11.02
C LEU A 264 -24.46 0.49 -11.81
N LEU A 265 -25.14 -0.09 -12.81
CA LEU A 265 -26.11 0.64 -13.63
C LEU A 265 -27.34 1.10 -12.83
N ALA A 266 -27.84 0.28 -11.92
CA ALA A 266 -29.01 0.61 -11.11
C ALA A 266 -28.73 1.72 -10.09
N VAL A 267 -27.56 1.71 -9.46
CA VAL A 267 -27.12 2.77 -8.54
C VAL A 267 -26.91 4.09 -9.29
N ALA A 268 -26.31 4.03 -10.49
CA ALA A 268 -26.15 5.22 -11.33
C ALA A 268 -27.50 5.80 -11.79
N ASP A 269 -28.44 4.96 -12.24
CA ASP A 269 -29.79 5.38 -12.60
C ASP A 269 -30.53 6.01 -11.40
N TYR A 270 -30.38 5.45 -10.21
CA TYR A 270 -30.94 6.03 -8.98
C TYR A 270 -30.35 7.41 -8.68
N LEU A 271 -29.02 7.55 -8.71
CA LEU A 271 -28.33 8.83 -8.47
C LEU A 271 -28.69 9.90 -9.51
N SER A 272 -28.81 9.52 -10.78
CA SER A 272 -29.13 10.46 -11.88
C SER A 272 -30.49 11.17 -11.71
N LYS A 273 -31.39 10.59 -10.91
CA LYS A 273 -32.73 11.12 -10.62
C LYS A 273 -32.75 12.03 -9.38
N MET A 274 -31.66 12.06 -8.61
CA MET A 274 -31.58 12.84 -7.39
C MET A 274 -30.99 14.23 -7.67
N PRO A 275 -31.51 15.30 -7.04
CA PRO A 275 -30.86 16.61 -7.09
C PRO A 275 -29.47 16.53 -6.43
N CYS A 276 -28.45 17.02 -7.11
CA CYS A 276 -27.09 17.10 -6.56
C CYS A 276 -27.03 18.17 -5.45
N SER A 277 -27.17 17.75 -4.19
CA SER A 277 -27.18 18.65 -3.03
C SER A 277 -26.85 17.93 -1.73
N SER A 278 -26.38 18.69 -0.73
CA SER A 278 -26.15 18.18 0.62
C SER A 278 -27.43 17.72 1.33
N THR A 279 -28.60 18.26 0.99
CA THR A 279 -29.89 17.79 1.51
C THR A 279 -30.21 16.39 1.01
N SER A 280 -29.91 16.11 -0.27
CA SER A 280 -30.10 14.78 -0.86
C SER A 280 -29.18 13.75 -0.21
N LEU A 281 -27.94 14.13 0.14
CA LEU A 281 -27.01 13.27 0.86
C LEU A 281 -27.56 12.89 2.25
N LYS A 282 -28.06 13.87 3.01
CA LYS A 282 -28.69 13.61 4.32
C LYS A 282 -29.86 12.65 4.23
N HIS A 283 -30.68 12.77 3.17
CA HIS A 283 -31.78 11.83 2.95
C HIS A 283 -31.29 10.39 2.69
N LEU A 284 -30.19 10.23 1.94
CA LEU A 284 -29.55 8.93 1.76
C LEU A 284 -29.04 8.36 3.08
N GLU A 285 -28.43 9.20 3.93
CA GLU A 285 -27.95 8.80 5.25
C GLU A 285 -29.08 8.33 6.17
N GLU A 286 -30.28 8.94 6.08
CA GLU A 286 -31.46 8.52 6.83
C GLU A 286 -32.09 7.21 6.32
N MET A 287 -31.99 6.96 5.01
CA MET A 287 -32.55 5.77 4.37
C MET A 287 -31.67 4.53 4.55
N LEU A 288 -30.35 4.70 4.54
CA LEU A 288 -29.40 3.61 4.65
C LEU A 288 -29.29 3.12 6.11
N PRO A 289 -29.02 1.83 6.33
CA PRO A 289 -28.86 1.27 7.68
C PRO A 289 -27.48 1.63 8.26
N LEU A 290 -27.13 2.91 8.32
CA LEU A 290 -25.83 3.41 8.79
C LEU A 290 -25.65 3.30 10.32
N GLY A 291 -26.67 2.83 11.03
CA GLY A 291 -26.62 2.66 12.49
C GLY A 291 -26.44 4.00 13.20
N SER A 292 -25.49 4.05 14.14
CA SER A 292 -25.16 5.25 14.91
C SER A 292 -24.26 6.24 14.16
N ASP A 293 -23.50 5.80 13.15
CA ASP A 293 -22.60 6.66 12.38
C ASP A 293 -23.31 7.24 11.14
N LYS A 294 -24.09 8.29 11.37
CA LYS A 294 -24.74 9.04 10.29
C LYS A 294 -23.77 9.85 9.42
N THR A 295 -22.46 9.87 9.73
CA THR A 295 -21.44 10.61 8.96
C THR A 295 -20.67 9.72 7.99
N LEU A 296 -21.01 8.43 7.89
CA LEU A 296 -20.25 7.46 7.13
C LEU A 296 -20.18 7.80 5.63
N LEU A 297 -21.33 8.20 5.03
CA LEU A 297 -21.37 8.62 3.63
C LEU A 297 -20.60 9.92 3.40
N HIS A 298 -20.75 10.90 4.29
CA HIS A 298 -19.96 12.13 4.25
C HIS A 298 -18.46 11.84 4.21
N ARG A 299 -17.96 11.02 5.14
CA ARG A 299 -16.56 10.62 5.20
C ARG A 299 -16.10 9.86 3.96
N GLY A 300 -16.96 9.01 3.39
CA GLY A 300 -16.66 8.28 2.16
C GLY A 300 -16.55 9.18 0.94
N VAL A 301 -17.35 10.25 0.86
CA VAL A 301 -17.23 11.23 -0.22
C VAL A 301 -15.97 12.08 0.00
N GLU A 302 -15.69 12.49 1.24
CA GLU A 302 -14.48 13.25 1.60
C GLU A 302 -13.18 12.50 1.28
N SER A 303 -13.14 11.17 1.41
CA SER A 303 -11.93 10.38 1.11
C SER A 303 -11.49 10.45 -0.35
N TYR A 304 -12.36 10.91 -1.27
CA TYR A 304 -12.03 11.13 -2.67
C TYR A 304 -11.77 12.61 -3.03
N LEU A 305 -11.84 13.53 -2.07
CA LEU A 305 -11.59 14.96 -2.30
C LEU A 305 -10.12 15.30 -2.11
N LEU A 306 -9.45 15.63 -3.21
CA LEU A 306 -8.05 16.02 -3.19
C LEU A 306 -7.89 17.47 -2.67
N PRO A 307 -6.66 17.87 -2.25
CA PRO A 307 -6.42 19.21 -1.74
C PRO A 307 -6.92 20.30 -2.70
N GLY A 308 -7.69 21.26 -2.17
CA GLY A 308 -8.29 22.35 -2.94
C GLY A 308 -9.61 22.01 -3.63
N GLN A 309 -10.09 20.76 -3.57
CA GLN A 309 -11.33 20.34 -4.22
C GLN A 309 -12.56 20.44 -3.31
N HIS A 310 -13.71 20.63 -3.92
CA HIS A 310 -15.00 20.75 -3.22
C HIS A 310 -16.03 19.82 -3.86
N SER A 311 -16.95 19.29 -3.05
CA SER A 311 -18.07 18.49 -3.52
C SER A 311 -19.39 19.21 -3.27
N PRO A 312 -20.30 19.28 -4.26
CA PRO A 312 -21.65 19.79 -4.04
C PRO A 312 -22.50 18.92 -3.10
N TRP A 313 -22.08 17.67 -2.87
CA TRP A 313 -22.74 16.74 -1.96
C TRP A 313 -22.42 17.03 -0.48
N ILE A 314 -21.31 17.73 -0.20
CA ILE A 314 -20.85 18.02 1.17
C ILE A 314 -21.06 19.50 1.51
N PRO A 315 -21.69 19.83 2.65
CA PRO A 315 -21.84 21.22 3.06
C PRO A 315 -20.48 21.89 3.38
N PRO A 316 -20.26 23.16 2.98
CA PRO A 316 -18.96 23.85 3.14
C PRO A 316 -18.45 23.93 4.59
N ASN A 317 -19.37 23.99 5.56
CA ASN A 317 -19.08 24.21 6.99
C ASN A 317 -18.72 22.93 7.75
N LEU A 318 -18.76 21.78 7.08
CA LEU A 318 -18.53 20.45 7.66
C LEU A 318 -17.25 19.81 7.15
N ARG A 319 -16.36 20.60 6.53
CA ARG A 319 -14.98 20.18 6.29
C ARG A 319 -14.35 19.87 7.65
N ASN A 320 -14.38 18.61 8.02
CA ASN A 320 -13.21 18.05 8.62
C ASN A 320 -12.18 18.12 7.50
N CYS A 321 -11.33 19.15 7.50
CA CYS A 321 -10.04 19.05 6.84
C CYS A 321 -9.29 17.92 7.56
N GLN A 322 -9.69 16.67 7.28
CA GLN A 322 -8.81 15.53 7.41
C GLN A 322 -7.80 15.67 6.27
N MET A 323 -6.91 16.67 6.38
CA MET A 323 -5.52 16.22 6.51
C MET A 323 -5.64 15.19 7.62
N PHE A 324 -5.51 13.91 7.32
CA PHE A 324 -5.19 12.96 8.36
C PHE A 324 -3.89 13.50 8.98
N SER A 325 -4.03 14.47 9.89
CA SER A 325 -3.15 14.57 11.02
C SER A 325 -3.18 13.15 11.51
N LEU A 326 -2.06 12.44 11.32
CA LEU A 326 -1.59 11.44 12.27
C LEU A 326 -2.40 11.68 13.54
N GLN A 327 -3.36 10.79 13.80
CA GLN A 327 -4.33 10.96 14.86
C GLN A 327 -3.59 11.61 16.03
N GLN A 328 -4.18 12.61 16.68
CA GLN A 328 -3.69 13.22 17.92
C GLN A 328 -3.60 12.19 19.08
N GLN A 329 -3.22 10.94 18.80
CA GLN A 329 -2.47 10.10 19.68
C GLN A 329 -1.10 10.74 19.86
N THR A 330 -0.75 11.02 21.11
CA THR A 330 0.61 11.40 21.48
C THR A 330 1.55 10.33 20.91
N ALA A 331 2.41 10.71 19.96
CA ALA A 331 3.40 9.79 19.39
C ALA A 331 4.17 9.13 20.54
N LEU A 332 4.48 7.84 20.40
CA LEU A 332 5.26 7.11 21.40
C LEU A 332 6.65 7.73 21.60
N CYS A 333 7.26 8.19 20.50
CA CYS A 333 8.47 8.98 20.58
C CYS A 333 8.15 10.43 20.95
N GLN A 334 8.56 10.84 22.15
CA GLN A 334 8.42 12.23 22.59
C GLN A 334 9.50 13.16 22.01
N ASP A 335 10.61 12.61 21.53
CA ASP A 335 11.70 13.39 20.96
C ASP A 335 11.37 13.86 19.53
N LYS A 336 11.17 15.18 19.39
CA LYS A 336 10.74 15.78 18.12
C LYS A 336 11.77 15.64 17.00
N GLU A 337 13.06 15.65 17.30
CA GLU A 337 14.12 15.57 16.30
C GLU A 337 14.22 14.15 15.74
N ILE A 338 14.22 13.14 16.61
CA ILE A 338 14.16 11.73 16.23
C ILE A 338 12.90 11.45 15.42
N PHE A 339 11.74 11.91 15.90
CA PHE A 339 10.46 11.66 15.22
C PHE A 339 10.43 12.28 13.82
N GLN A 340 10.95 13.50 13.66
CA GLN A 340 11.00 14.18 12.38
C GLN A 340 11.94 13.47 11.39
N VAL A 341 13.13 13.04 11.84
CA VAL A 341 14.08 12.28 11.01
C VAL A 341 13.47 10.94 10.59
N ALA A 342 12.83 10.21 11.51
CA ALA A 342 12.16 8.95 11.20
C ALA A 342 11.05 9.14 10.15
N LYS A 343 10.27 10.22 10.27
CA LYS A 343 9.22 10.57 9.32
C LYS A 343 9.79 10.90 7.94
N GLU A 344 10.86 11.68 7.86
CA GLU A 344 11.52 12.03 6.59
C GLU A 344 12.09 10.79 5.90
N GLN A 345 12.80 9.94 6.65
CA GLN A 345 13.31 8.67 6.15
C GLN A 345 12.20 7.74 5.68
N HIS A 346 11.07 7.72 6.38
CA HIS A 346 9.87 6.99 5.95
C HIS A 346 9.36 7.50 4.61
N ILE A 347 9.07 8.80 4.51
CA ILE A 347 8.60 9.42 3.26
C ILE A 347 9.58 9.14 2.12
N GLN A 348 10.89 9.16 2.36
CA GLN A 348 11.92 8.90 1.35
C GLN A 348 12.19 7.40 1.09
N SER A 349 11.39 6.50 1.68
CA SER A 349 11.52 5.04 1.60
C SER A 349 12.87 4.49 2.04
N GLU A 350 13.57 5.18 2.95
CA GLU A 350 14.82 4.72 3.58
C GLU A 350 14.55 3.77 4.74
N ASN A 351 13.39 3.95 5.35
CA ASN A 351 12.82 3.07 6.34
C ASN A 351 11.31 2.94 6.07
N TYR A 352 10.66 1.87 6.52
CA TYR A 352 9.18 1.78 6.45
C TYR A 352 8.53 1.32 7.75
N THR A 353 9.32 1.00 8.76
CA THR A 353 8.85 0.38 10.01
C THR A 353 9.11 1.28 11.21
N ILE A 354 10.25 1.97 11.26
CA ILE A 354 10.66 2.81 12.39
C ILE A 354 9.64 3.92 12.63
N PHE A 355 9.18 4.61 11.59
CA PHE A 355 8.18 5.66 11.76
C PHE A 355 6.89 5.12 12.39
N ASN A 356 6.37 3.99 11.92
CA ASN A 356 5.14 3.37 12.43
C ASN A 356 5.29 2.91 13.90
N ILE A 357 6.48 2.42 14.27
CA ILE A 357 6.80 2.05 15.65
C ILE A 357 6.86 3.31 16.55
N LEU A 358 7.56 4.36 16.11
CA LEU A 358 7.71 5.59 16.89
C LEU A 358 6.43 6.42 16.96
N SER A 359 5.53 6.29 15.98
CA SER A 359 4.24 6.98 15.98
C SER A 359 3.21 6.22 16.80
N ASN A 360 2.96 4.95 16.45
CA ASN A 360 1.78 4.21 16.91
C ASN A 360 2.15 2.96 17.73
N GLY A 361 3.45 2.59 17.78
CA GLY A 361 3.90 1.39 18.48
C GLY A 361 3.34 0.14 17.83
N GLU A 362 3.17 0.18 16.51
CA GLU A 362 2.49 -0.84 15.75
C GLU A 362 3.30 -1.22 14.51
N LEU A 363 3.29 -2.51 14.21
CA LEU A 363 3.92 -3.06 13.03
C LEU A 363 3.09 -4.21 12.47
N GLU A 364 3.02 -4.33 11.15
CA GLU A 364 2.46 -5.50 10.49
C GLU A 364 3.49 -6.25 9.65
N CYS A 365 3.27 -7.55 9.51
CA CYS A 365 3.96 -8.37 8.53
C CYS A 365 2.98 -9.30 7.84
N SER A 366 3.06 -9.33 6.52
CA SER A 366 2.15 -10.10 5.68
C SER A 366 2.50 -11.60 5.64
N ASN A 367 1.69 -12.37 4.91
CA ASN A 367 1.96 -13.79 4.66
C ASN A 367 3.32 -13.98 3.98
N SER A 368 4.07 -14.99 4.40
CA SER A 368 5.18 -15.61 3.67
C SER A 368 4.72 -16.85 2.94
N LEU A 369 5.50 -17.31 1.94
CA LEU A 369 5.28 -18.60 1.31
C LEU A 369 5.79 -19.71 2.24
N GLU A 370 5.03 -19.97 3.30
CA GLU A 370 5.31 -20.96 4.35
C GLU A 370 4.26 -22.08 4.35
N ASP A 371 4.69 -23.29 4.67
CA ASP A 371 3.82 -24.46 4.72
C ASP A 371 3.26 -24.64 6.13
N ASP A 372 2.04 -24.18 6.36
CA ASP A 372 1.35 -24.33 7.65
C ASP A 372 1.20 -25.79 8.12
N CYS A 373 1.40 -26.78 7.24
CA CYS A 373 1.38 -28.20 7.61
C CYS A 373 2.75 -28.74 8.02
N ASP A 374 3.83 -27.98 7.82
CA ASP A 374 5.18 -28.32 8.25
C ASP A 374 5.57 -27.45 9.45
N THR A 375 5.62 -28.08 10.62
CA THR A 375 5.91 -27.40 11.89
C THR A 375 7.34 -27.64 12.36
N GLU A 376 8.23 -28.19 11.52
CA GLU A 376 9.63 -28.42 11.90
C GLU A 376 10.39 -27.10 12.09
N ILE A 377 10.04 -26.08 11.30
CA ILE A 377 10.65 -24.75 11.33
C ILE A 377 9.57 -23.72 11.68
N PRO A 378 9.78 -22.84 12.68
CA PRO A 378 8.84 -21.77 12.97
C PRO A 378 8.69 -20.81 11.79
N GLY A 379 7.51 -20.21 11.62
CA GLY A 379 7.32 -19.20 10.58
C GLY A 379 8.18 -17.94 10.80
N GLN A 380 8.45 -17.17 9.73
CA GLN A 380 9.35 -16.01 9.77
C GLN A 380 9.01 -15.02 10.90
N ALA A 381 7.72 -14.86 11.19
CA ALA A 381 7.25 -13.88 12.17
C ALA A 381 7.81 -14.21 13.55
N LEU A 382 7.89 -15.50 13.86
CA LEU A 382 8.38 -16.02 15.13
C LEU A 382 9.90 -16.07 15.15
N ILE A 383 10.53 -16.54 14.05
CA ILE A 383 12.00 -16.60 13.92
C ILE A 383 12.63 -15.24 14.22
N TYR A 384 12.13 -14.15 13.64
CA TYR A 384 12.71 -12.81 13.83
C TYR A 384 12.20 -12.07 15.07
N ARG A 385 11.26 -12.65 15.84
CA ARG A 385 10.67 -11.96 17.01
C ARG A 385 11.73 -11.57 18.06
N PRO A 386 12.68 -12.44 18.45
CA PRO A 386 13.73 -12.05 19.40
C PRO A 386 14.54 -10.84 18.93
N ALA A 387 14.92 -10.79 17.65
CA ALA A 387 15.63 -9.65 17.10
C ALA A 387 14.79 -8.37 17.16
N ARG A 388 13.50 -8.46 16.83
CA ARG A 388 12.57 -7.33 16.93
C ARG A 388 12.39 -6.84 18.37
N GLN A 389 12.34 -7.73 19.37
CA GLN A 389 12.27 -7.33 20.77
C GLN A 389 13.46 -6.46 21.20
N HIS A 390 14.67 -6.78 20.75
CA HIS A 390 15.86 -5.96 20.98
C HIS A 390 15.79 -4.63 20.24
N ILE A 391 15.38 -4.66 18.97
CA ILE A 391 15.22 -3.45 18.14
C ILE A 391 14.21 -2.49 18.78
N TYR A 392 13.07 -3.00 19.27
CA TYR A 392 12.08 -2.19 19.97
C TYR A 392 12.66 -1.55 21.23
N SER A 393 13.49 -2.27 21.98
CA SER A 393 14.13 -1.72 23.19
C SER A 393 15.10 -0.59 22.85
N VAL A 394 15.83 -0.70 21.74
CA VAL A 394 16.72 0.37 21.26
C VAL A 394 15.92 1.56 20.75
N LEU A 395 14.82 1.32 20.04
CA LEU A 395 13.99 2.37 19.44
C LEU A 395 13.17 3.16 20.47
N LEU A 396 12.62 2.49 21.48
CA LEU A 396 11.66 3.10 22.39
C LEU A 396 12.30 3.53 23.72
N GLY A 397 13.40 2.87 24.11
CA GLY A 397 14.06 3.13 25.39
C GLY A 397 13.16 2.89 26.61
N PRO A 398 13.66 3.13 27.83
CA PRO A 398 12.83 3.10 29.03
C PRO A 398 11.83 4.27 29.01
N GLY A 399 10.52 3.98 29.18
CA GLY A 399 9.48 5.01 29.30
C GLY A 399 9.47 5.69 30.68
N GLU A 400 8.53 6.62 30.87
CA GLU A 400 8.26 7.23 32.18
C GLU A 400 7.86 6.12 33.19
N GLY A 401 8.73 5.85 34.17
CA GLY A 401 8.57 4.73 35.11
C GLY A 401 9.48 3.53 34.86
N GLY A 402 10.38 3.59 33.88
CA GLY A 402 11.46 2.62 33.67
C GLY A 402 11.09 1.40 32.82
N ALA A 403 9.81 1.22 32.46
CA ALA A 403 9.36 0.15 31.58
C ALA A 403 9.28 0.63 30.12
N CYS A 404 9.76 -0.19 29.18
CA CYS A 404 9.66 0.09 27.75
C CYS A 404 8.22 -0.18 27.27
N PRO A 405 7.61 0.71 26.44
CA PRO A 405 6.24 0.50 25.96
C PRO A 405 6.12 -0.77 25.10
N LEU A 406 4.97 -1.45 25.22
CA LEU A 406 4.63 -2.62 24.42
C LEU A 406 4.44 -2.24 22.94
N VAL A 407 4.88 -3.11 22.04
CA VAL A 407 4.67 -2.96 20.59
C VAL A 407 3.59 -3.94 20.14
N LYS A 408 2.63 -3.45 19.36
CA LYS A 408 1.54 -4.23 18.74
C LYS A 408 2.02 -4.83 17.43
N GLU A 409 2.04 -6.16 17.34
CA GLU A 409 2.39 -6.89 16.12
C GLU A 409 1.16 -7.53 15.46
N TRP A 410 0.86 -7.11 14.22
CA TRP A 410 -0.10 -7.77 13.32
C TRP A 410 0.65 -8.65 12.31
N PHE A 411 1.19 -9.75 12.81
CA PHE A 411 2.05 -10.64 12.01
C PHE A 411 1.31 -11.92 11.65
N VAL A 412 1.28 -12.25 10.37
CA VAL A 412 0.72 -13.53 9.92
C VAL A 412 1.71 -14.66 10.22
N TYR A 413 1.26 -15.69 10.95
CA TYR A 413 1.96 -16.95 11.14
C TYR A 413 0.97 -18.06 11.51
N PHE A 414 1.41 -19.32 11.46
CA PHE A 414 0.58 -20.48 11.79
C PHE A 414 -0.06 -20.37 13.18
N GLY A 415 -1.38 -20.51 13.24
CA GLY A 415 -2.17 -20.42 14.48
C GLY A 415 -2.56 -19.01 14.92
N ASN A 416 -2.06 -17.94 14.28
CA ASN A 416 -2.50 -16.58 14.59
C ASN A 416 -3.87 -16.27 13.95
N THR A 417 -4.86 -15.88 14.77
CA THR A 417 -6.20 -15.50 14.29
C THR A 417 -6.31 -14.04 13.86
N LEU A 418 -5.29 -13.22 14.17
CA LEU A 418 -5.29 -11.77 13.90
C LEU A 418 -6.56 -11.06 14.41
N GLN A 419 -7.22 -11.58 15.45
CA GLN A 419 -8.36 -10.89 16.07
C GLN A 419 -7.91 -9.72 16.94
N GLN A 420 -6.70 -9.81 17.47
CA GLN A 420 -6.02 -8.77 18.24
C GLN A 420 -4.52 -8.83 17.89
N PRO A 421 -3.78 -7.73 18.03
CA PRO A 421 -2.35 -7.76 17.83
C PRO A 421 -1.66 -8.54 18.95
N ASP A 422 -0.52 -9.15 18.65
CA ASP A 422 0.37 -9.64 19.69
C ASP A 422 1.00 -8.45 20.41
N LEU A 423 0.97 -8.46 21.75
CA LEU A 423 1.63 -7.44 22.56
C LEU A 423 3.04 -7.89 22.89
N ILE A 424 4.01 -7.32 22.18
CA ILE A 424 5.41 -7.70 22.29
C ILE A 424 6.11 -6.80 23.30
N GLN A 425 6.67 -7.42 24.33
CA GLN A 425 7.53 -6.75 25.31
C GLN A 425 8.93 -6.57 24.72
N PRO A 426 9.43 -5.32 24.64
CA PRO A 426 10.82 -5.06 24.30
C PRO A 426 11.77 -5.65 25.35
N VAL A 427 12.89 -6.19 24.88
CA VAL A 427 13.92 -6.85 25.69
C VAL A 427 15.23 -6.11 25.45
N GLN A 428 15.99 -5.83 26.50
CA GLN A 428 17.28 -5.17 26.33
C GLN A 428 18.26 -6.10 25.59
N PRO A 429 18.97 -5.61 24.56
CA PRO A 429 20.03 -6.39 23.93
C PRO A 429 21.16 -6.67 24.95
N PRO A 430 21.88 -7.80 24.82
CA PRO A 430 22.96 -8.22 25.73
C PRO A 430 24.23 -7.38 25.52
N LEU A 431 24.15 -6.08 25.80
CA LEU A 431 25.28 -5.16 25.69
C LEU A 431 26.02 -5.05 27.04
N PRO A 432 27.36 -5.03 27.05
CA PRO A 432 28.11 -4.68 28.25
C PRO A 432 27.94 -3.19 28.55
N GLY A 433 27.19 -2.87 29.60
CA GLY A 433 26.90 -1.49 30.03
C GLY A 433 25.47 -1.03 29.69
N GLU A 434 25.25 0.28 29.71
CA GLU A 434 23.94 0.83 29.33
C GLU A 434 23.72 0.79 27.82
N THR A 435 22.48 0.51 27.41
CA THR A 435 22.09 0.57 25.99
C THR A 435 22.17 2.02 25.52
N PRO A 436 22.88 2.32 24.41
CA PRO A 436 22.98 3.69 23.91
C PRO A 436 21.61 4.24 23.51
N ASP A 437 21.39 5.52 23.81
CA ASP A 437 20.19 6.22 23.35
C ASP A 437 20.20 6.44 21.83
N LEU A 438 19.01 6.67 21.27
CA LEU A 438 18.84 6.91 19.84
C LEU A 438 19.55 8.16 19.35
N LYS A 439 19.69 9.21 20.17
CA LYS A 439 20.38 10.43 19.75
C LYS A 439 21.85 10.16 19.47
N THR A 440 22.48 9.38 20.35
CA THR A 440 23.86 8.91 20.19
C THR A 440 23.96 8.04 18.94
N LEU A 441 23.05 7.07 18.78
CA LEU A 441 23.08 6.17 17.63
C LEU A 441 22.82 6.91 16.30
N TRP A 442 21.98 7.93 16.23
CA TRP A 442 21.61 8.56 14.95
C TRP A 442 22.44 9.80 14.62
N PHE A 443 22.81 10.60 15.61
CA PHE A 443 23.38 11.94 15.37
C PHE A 443 24.84 12.08 15.80
N ALA A 444 25.31 11.29 16.77
CA ALA A 444 26.72 11.37 17.18
C ALA A 444 27.65 10.87 16.07
N LYS A 445 28.89 11.37 16.06
CA LYS A 445 29.91 11.06 15.06
C LYS A 445 31.20 10.65 15.75
N GLY A 446 31.99 9.83 15.08
CA GLY A 446 33.32 9.41 15.53
C GLY A 446 33.49 7.89 15.53
N PRO A 447 34.74 7.41 15.52
CA PRO A 447 35.04 5.98 15.38
C PRO A 447 34.48 5.13 16.54
N ASP A 448 34.47 5.66 17.76
CA ASP A 448 33.91 4.97 18.93
C ASP A 448 32.39 4.81 18.81
N VAL A 449 31.70 5.82 18.26
CA VAL A 449 30.26 5.77 17.99
C VAL A 449 29.95 4.75 16.89
N GLU A 450 30.73 4.69 15.82
CA GLU A 450 30.56 3.66 14.77
C GLU A 450 30.75 2.24 15.34
N LYS A 451 31.78 2.08 16.19
CA LYS A 451 32.02 0.81 16.90
C LYS A 451 30.84 0.45 17.82
N GLN A 452 30.26 1.44 18.49
CA GLN A 452 29.09 1.27 19.33
C GLN A 452 27.84 0.90 18.51
N ARG A 453 27.57 1.58 17.38
CA ARG A 453 26.49 1.22 16.44
C ARG A 453 26.59 -0.22 15.98
N TYR A 454 27.79 -0.62 15.55
CA TYR A 454 28.02 -1.99 15.07
C TYR A 454 27.80 -3.03 16.17
N ARG A 455 28.30 -2.76 17.39
CA ARG A 455 28.04 -3.61 18.57
C ARG A 455 26.56 -3.71 18.90
N THR A 456 25.84 -2.59 18.92
CA THR A 456 24.40 -2.57 19.17
C THR A 456 23.63 -3.34 18.12
N PHE A 457 24.00 -3.20 16.85
CA PHE A 457 23.44 -4.00 15.75
C PHE A 457 23.65 -5.50 16.00
N LEU A 458 24.88 -5.95 16.24
CA LEU A 458 25.16 -7.38 16.49
C LEU A 458 24.46 -7.91 17.74
N ALA A 459 24.39 -7.13 18.81
CA ALA A 459 23.71 -7.53 20.05
C ALA A 459 22.20 -7.76 19.82
N CYS A 460 21.55 -7.00 18.93
CA CYS A 460 20.14 -7.25 18.59
C CYS A 460 19.91 -8.65 17.99
N PHE A 461 20.94 -9.25 17.37
CA PHE A 461 20.89 -10.59 16.80
C PHE A 461 21.62 -11.64 17.66
N HIS A 462 22.09 -11.30 18.88
CA HIS A 462 22.94 -12.15 19.71
C HIS A 462 24.27 -12.57 19.05
N LEU A 463 24.85 -11.72 18.21
CA LEU A 463 26.08 -12.01 17.45
C LEU A 463 27.31 -11.22 17.94
N GLN A 464 27.27 -10.70 19.17
CA GLN A 464 28.37 -9.88 19.72
C GLN A 464 29.73 -10.60 19.75
N ASP A 465 29.74 -11.92 19.85
CA ASP A 465 30.97 -12.72 19.93
C ASP A 465 31.71 -12.80 18.58
N GLY A 466 31.00 -12.64 17.45
CA GLY A 466 31.57 -12.67 16.10
C GLY A 466 31.98 -11.29 15.56
N MET A 467 32.13 -10.29 16.43
CA MET A 467 32.32 -8.90 16.02
C MET A 467 33.58 -8.70 15.16
N GLU A 468 34.70 -9.31 15.54
CA GLU A 468 35.98 -9.11 14.85
C GLU A 468 35.95 -9.72 13.44
N GLU A 469 35.41 -10.93 13.31
CA GLU A 469 35.26 -11.62 12.03
C GLU A 469 34.29 -10.90 11.10
N LEU A 470 33.13 -10.48 11.62
CA LEU A 470 32.11 -9.81 10.82
C LEU A 470 32.57 -8.40 10.38
N GLN A 471 33.33 -7.70 11.22
CA GLN A 471 33.87 -6.38 10.88
C GLN A 471 35.01 -6.44 9.84
N ALA A 472 35.68 -7.59 9.73
CA ALA A 472 36.70 -7.82 8.70
C ALA A 472 36.10 -8.02 7.29
N LEU A 473 34.79 -8.28 7.20
CA LEU A 473 34.08 -8.47 5.94
C LEU A 473 33.59 -7.13 5.37
N GLU A 474 33.42 -7.08 4.05
CA GLU A 474 32.67 -5.99 3.41
C GLU A 474 31.21 -5.99 3.90
N ALA A 475 30.60 -4.81 4.04
CA ALA A 475 29.28 -4.67 4.66
C ALA A 475 28.18 -5.60 4.11
N PRO A 476 28.05 -5.84 2.78
CA PRO A 476 27.06 -6.78 2.25
C PRO A 476 27.33 -8.23 2.68
N ALA A 477 28.59 -8.64 2.71
CA ALA A 477 28.99 -9.98 3.16
C ALA A 477 28.78 -10.13 4.67
N ALA A 478 29.15 -9.11 5.45
CA ALA A 478 28.90 -9.06 6.88
C ALA A 478 27.40 -9.19 7.20
N ALA A 479 26.54 -8.43 6.51
CA ALA A 479 25.10 -8.50 6.70
C ALA A 479 24.51 -9.89 6.36
N PHE A 480 24.98 -10.51 5.27
CA PHE A 480 24.59 -11.86 4.91
C PHE A 480 25.04 -12.90 5.95
N CYS A 481 26.29 -12.82 6.40
CA CYS A 481 26.82 -13.69 7.45
C CYS A 481 26.08 -13.50 8.78
N CYS A 482 25.72 -12.27 9.15
CA CYS A 482 24.91 -11.99 10.33
C CYS A 482 23.54 -12.67 10.22
N LEU A 483 22.86 -12.52 9.08
CA LEU A 483 21.56 -13.14 8.86
C LEU A 483 21.64 -14.67 8.95
N LEU A 484 22.63 -15.27 8.28
CA LEU A 484 22.82 -16.72 8.29
C LEU A 484 23.12 -17.25 9.70
N ALA A 485 24.05 -16.60 10.40
CA ALA A 485 24.42 -16.96 11.78
C ALA A 485 23.20 -16.84 12.71
N TYR A 486 22.42 -15.76 12.59
CA TYR A 486 21.19 -15.59 13.35
C TYR A 486 20.22 -16.74 13.07
N LEU A 487 19.92 -17.04 11.80
CA LEU A 487 18.99 -18.12 11.44
C LEU A 487 19.43 -19.48 11.99
N MET A 488 20.72 -19.81 11.94
CA MET A 488 21.27 -21.04 12.51
C MET A 488 21.17 -21.14 14.05
N THR A 489 20.93 -20.03 14.75
CA THR A 489 20.68 -20.04 16.20
C THR A 489 19.19 -20.15 16.54
N GLN A 490 18.31 -19.81 15.60
CA GLN A 490 16.86 -19.79 15.81
C GLN A 490 16.16 -21.05 15.29
N VAL A 491 16.75 -21.71 14.30
CA VAL A 491 16.28 -22.96 13.65
C VAL A 491 17.32 -24.04 13.87
#